data_AF-A0A0F2TGV4-F1
#
_entry.id   AF-A0A0F2TGV4-F1
#
_cell.length_a   1.000
_cell.length_b   1.000
_cell.length_c   1.000
_cell.angle_alpha   90.00
_cell.angle_beta   90.00
_cell.angle_gamma   90.00
#
_symmetry.space_group_name_H-M   'P 1'
#
loop_
_entity.id
_entity.type
_entity.pdbx_description
1 polymer ?
#
loop_
_entity_poly.entity_id
_entity_poly.type
_entity_poly.pdbx_seq_one_letter_code
_entity_poly.pdbx_strand_id
1 'polypeptide(L)'
;MKPGVTKDAALAGGALEAAPVSLLDGCTDFAYKGGPAPDKTRMDAEAATEARYKDLNAKADAAAGKAPAPAGTLPPGASAKDAAAAAANSADAAQQSAASAKLMADAAQSSVDMLLAREARDKAFLTAGRASFAASGLRELVAPAEARTAEGIGAGSTLDALQQAYGAKGLQKNKAGAYELPVDGQQGWQYEFTVDGAKVTGMALVNRTVKCTA
;
A
#
# COMPACT_ATOMS: atom_id res chain seq x y z
N MET A 1 16.36 0.89 16.80
CA MET A 1 15.15 1.65 17.20
C MET A 1 14.13 0.70 17.82
N LYS A 2 13.14 1.21 18.58
CA LYS A 2 12.14 0.37 19.27
C LYS A 2 10.71 0.85 19.01
N PRO A 3 9.70 -0.02 19.14
CA PRO A 3 8.29 0.36 19.21
C PRO A 3 8.04 1.58 20.10
N GLY A 4 7.17 2.49 19.64
CA GLY A 4 6.75 3.68 20.39
C GLY A 4 7.69 4.89 20.35
N VAL A 5 8.84 4.82 19.66
CA VAL A 5 9.69 6.02 19.46
C VAL A 5 8.98 7.03 18.55
N THR A 6 9.04 8.32 18.91
CA THR A 6 8.51 9.40 18.07
C THR A 6 9.45 9.69 16.90
N LYS A 7 8.92 10.30 15.83
CA LYS A 7 9.73 10.72 14.67
C LYS A 7 10.88 11.63 15.10
N ASP A 8 10.59 12.66 15.90
CA ASP A 8 11.59 13.65 16.32
C ASP A 8 12.66 13.03 17.22
N ALA A 9 12.28 12.11 18.11
CA ALA A 9 13.26 11.39 18.93
C ALA A 9 14.14 10.44 18.10
N ALA A 10 13.56 9.79 17.08
CA ALA A 10 14.32 8.92 16.18
C ALA A 10 15.34 9.70 15.34
N LEU A 11 14.96 10.88 14.85
CA LEU A 11 15.84 11.79 14.11
C LEU A 11 16.92 12.39 15.02
N ALA A 12 16.55 12.90 16.19
CA ALA A 12 17.49 13.47 17.16
C ALA A 12 18.48 12.42 17.69
N GLY A 13 18.05 11.16 17.79
CA GLY A 13 18.90 10.04 18.20
C GLY A 13 19.91 9.58 17.15
N GLY A 14 19.89 10.14 15.93
CA GLY A 14 20.86 9.85 14.87
C GLY A 14 20.72 8.47 14.23
N ALA A 15 19.64 7.73 14.52
CA ALA A 15 19.41 6.40 13.95
C ALA A 15 18.89 6.44 12.51
N LEU A 16 18.40 7.60 12.07
CA LEU A 16 17.80 7.84 10.76
C LEU A 16 18.55 8.95 10.01
N GLU A 17 18.49 8.89 8.69
CA GLU A 17 18.83 10.04 7.86
C GLU A 17 17.80 11.17 8.07
N ALA A 18 18.27 12.41 7.94
CA ALA A 18 17.45 13.59 8.26
C ALA A 18 16.34 13.85 7.23
N ALA A 19 16.59 13.52 5.97
CA ALA A 19 15.64 13.72 4.88
C ALA A 19 14.76 12.49 4.66
N PRO A 20 13.45 12.68 4.40
CA PRO A 20 12.58 11.57 4.04
C PRO A 20 12.98 10.98 2.70
N VAL A 21 12.79 9.67 2.57
CA VAL A 21 13.10 8.91 1.35
C VAL A 21 11.85 8.39 0.64
N SER A 22 10.66 8.56 1.22
CA SER A 22 9.37 8.34 0.55
C SER A 22 8.28 9.06 1.34
N LEU A 23 7.29 9.57 0.61
CA LEU A 23 6.04 10.13 1.17
C LEU A 23 4.79 9.35 0.73
N LEU A 24 5.01 8.21 0.06
CA LEU A 24 3.96 7.39 -0.54
C LEU A 24 2.96 6.89 0.51
N ASP A 25 1.68 6.82 0.13
CA ASP A 25 0.56 6.33 0.94
C ASP A 25 0.27 7.19 2.18
N GLY A 26 0.75 8.43 2.25
CA GLY A 26 0.57 9.30 3.41
C GLY A 26 1.42 8.91 4.62
N CYS A 27 2.45 8.10 4.42
CA CYS A 27 3.48 7.79 5.42
C CYS A 27 4.79 8.50 5.07
N THR A 28 5.56 8.86 6.10
CA THR A 28 6.91 9.39 5.93
C THR A 28 7.92 8.30 6.23
N ASP A 29 8.64 7.88 5.18
CA ASP A 29 9.69 6.88 5.29
C ASP A 29 11.05 7.56 5.40
N PHE A 30 11.90 7.05 6.29
CA PHE A 30 13.28 7.47 6.48
C PHE A 30 14.21 6.26 6.33
N ALA A 31 15.33 6.46 5.64
CA ALA A 31 16.41 5.48 5.66
C ALA A 31 17.11 5.48 7.03
N TYR A 32 17.64 4.33 7.44
CA TYR A 32 18.56 4.30 8.56
C TYR A 32 19.85 5.06 8.24
N LYS A 33 20.58 5.46 9.27
CA LYS A 33 21.87 6.14 9.13
C LYS A 33 22.82 5.35 8.21
N GLY A 34 23.38 6.01 7.20
CA GLY A 34 24.24 5.40 6.18
C GLY A 34 23.48 4.69 5.06
N GLY A 35 22.15 4.70 5.08
CA GLY A 35 21.31 4.20 4.00
C GLY A 35 21.28 5.13 2.77
N PRO A 36 20.53 4.75 1.73
CA PRO A 36 20.45 5.53 0.50
C PRO A 36 19.91 6.95 0.74
N ALA A 37 20.51 7.92 0.04
CA ALA A 37 19.96 9.27 0.00
C ALA A 37 18.59 9.29 -0.70
N PRO A 38 17.77 10.35 -0.48
CA PRO A 38 16.50 10.51 -1.19
C PRO A 38 16.69 10.49 -2.71
N ASP A 39 15.93 9.62 -3.39
CA ASP A 39 15.87 9.59 -4.86
C ASP A 39 14.70 10.48 -5.29
N LYS A 40 15.02 11.70 -5.71
CA LYS A 40 14.01 12.68 -6.13
C LYS A 40 13.16 12.17 -7.29
N THR A 41 13.75 11.47 -8.26
CA THR A 41 13.02 10.99 -9.44
C THR A 41 11.98 9.96 -9.04
N ARG A 42 12.35 8.99 -8.19
CA ARG A 42 11.40 8.02 -7.65
C ARG A 42 10.32 8.72 -6.81
N MET A 43 10.70 9.65 -5.92
CA MET A 43 9.75 10.33 -5.05
C MET A 43 8.76 11.22 -5.82
N ASP A 44 9.20 11.88 -6.89
CA ASP A 44 8.30 12.63 -7.77
C ASP A 44 7.34 11.69 -8.50
N ALA A 45 7.81 10.52 -8.94
CA ALA A 45 6.97 9.50 -9.58
C ALA A 45 5.96 8.88 -8.60
N GLU A 46 6.35 8.64 -7.34
CA GLU A 46 5.47 8.22 -6.25
C GLU A 46 4.35 9.26 -6.03
N ALA A 47 4.72 10.54 -5.90
CA ALA A 47 3.75 11.62 -5.70
C ALA A 47 2.79 11.76 -6.88
N ALA A 48 3.26 11.66 -8.12
CA ALA A 48 2.43 11.71 -9.31
C ALA A 48 1.47 10.51 -9.40
N THR A 49 1.96 9.32 -9.06
CA THR A 49 1.17 8.08 -9.04
C THR A 49 0.06 8.17 -7.99
N GLU A 50 0.39 8.62 -6.77
CA GLU A 50 -0.57 8.78 -5.69
C GLU A 50 -1.62 9.86 -6.01
N ALA A 51 -1.21 11.00 -6.57
CA ALA A 51 -2.14 12.04 -6.99
C ALA A 51 -3.13 11.53 -8.05
N ARG A 52 -2.65 10.78 -9.05
CA ARG A 52 -3.49 10.18 -10.08
C ARG A 52 -4.44 9.14 -9.51
N TYR A 53 -3.98 8.29 -8.60
CA TYR A 53 -4.81 7.30 -7.91
C TYR A 53 -5.95 7.96 -7.13
N LYS A 54 -5.64 9.00 -6.33
CA LYS A 54 -6.64 9.74 -5.55
C LYS A 54 -7.69 10.41 -6.45
N ASP A 55 -7.26 11.06 -7.53
CA ASP A 55 -8.16 11.71 -8.48
C ASP A 55 -9.08 10.72 -9.20
N LEU A 56 -8.52 9.62 -9.74
CA LEU A 56 -9.30 8.62 -10.47
C LEU A 56 -10.29 7.89 -9.58
N ASN A 57 -9.90 7.51 -8.35
CA ASN A 57 -10.82 6.88 -7.41
C ASN A 57 -11.94 7.83 -6.96
N ALA A 58 -11.63 9.09 -6.66
CA ALA A 58 -12.67 10.06 -6.30
C ALA A 58 -13.69 10.26 -7.43
N LYS A 59 -13.21 10.31 -8.68
CA LYS A 59 -14.08 10.39 -9.87
C LYS A 59 -14.89 9.10 -10.05
N ALA A 60 -14.26 7.94 -9.89
CA ALA A 60 -14.92 6.64 -10.01
C ALA A 60 -16.03 6.49 -8.96
N ASP A 61 -15.76 6.79 -7.69
CA ASP A 61 -16.76 6.76 -6.61
C ASP A 61 -17.94 7.70 -6.90
N ALA A 62 -17.65 8.91 -7.39
CA ALA A 62 -18.68 9.86 -7.80
C ALA A 62 -19.52 9.37 -9.00
N ALA A 63 -18.95 8.52 -9.86
CA ALA A 63 -19.65 7.91 -11.00
C ALA A 63 -20.47 6.68 -10.60
N ALA A 64 -19.99 5.84 -9.66
CA ALA A 64 -20.72 4.68 -9.15
C ALA A 64 -22.05 5.06 -8.48
N GLY A 65 -22.12 6.25 -7.87
CA GLY A 65 -23.35 6.77 -7.25
C GLY A 65 -24.47 7.13 -8.24
N LYS A 66 -24.22 7.09 -9.56
CA LYS A 66 -25.20 7.44 -10.60
C LYS A 66 -25.70 6.17 -11.29
N ALA A 67 -26.88 5.70 -10.89
CA ALA A 67 -27.53 4.60 -11.62
C ALA A 67 -27.74 5.03 -13.08
N PRO A 68 -27.40 4.19 -14.08
CA PRO A 68 -27.73 4.49 -15.46
C PRO A 68 -29.25 4.64 -15.58
N ALA A 69 -29.69 5.65 -16.33
CA ALA A 69 -31.11 5.82 -16.59
C ALA A 69 -31.63 4.54 -17.28
N PRO A 70 -32.76 3.97 -16.82
CA PRO A 70 -33.32 2.79 -17.45
C PRO A 70 -33.61 3.10 -18.92
N ALA A 71 -33.32 2.13 -19.81
CA ALA A 71 -33.71 2.24 -21.21
C ALA A 71 -35.22 2.51 -21.28
N GLY A 72 -35.61 3.64 -21.86
CA GLY A 72 -37.01 4.01 -21.96
C GLY A 72 -37.74 3.03 -22.86
N THR A 73 -38.71 2.28 -22.31
CA THR A 73 -39.59 1.44 -23.10
C THR A 73 -40.65 2.31 -23.78
N LEU A 74 -40.79 2.22 -25.10
CA LEU A 74 -41.83 2.95 -25.83
C LEU A 74 -43.21 2.38 -25.48
N PRO A 75 -44.20 3.24 -25.14
CA PRO A 75 -45.56 2.77 -24.92
C PRO A 75 -46.21 2.31 -26.25
N PRO A 76 -47.22 1.41 -26.19
CA PRO A 76 -48.03 1.09 -27.36
C PRO A 76 -48.64 2.35 -27.99
N GLY A 77 -48.50 2.51 -29.30
CA GLY A 77 -49.00 3.70 -30.02
C GLY A 77 -48.10 4.93 -29.99
N ALA A 78 -46.84 4.81 -29.56
CA ALA A 78 -45.86 5.89 -29.57
C ALA A 78 -45.68 6.51 -30.97
N SER A 79 -45.54 7.83 -31.02
CA SER A 79 -45.30 8.55 -32.28
C SER A 79 -43.84 8.42 -32.75
N ALA A 80 -43.59 8.76 -34.02
CA ALA A 80 -42.21 8.83 -34.54
C ALA A 80 -41.33 9.83 -33.76
N LYS A 81 -41.94 10.91 -33.22
CA LYS A 81 -41.25 11.88 -32.37
C LYS A 81 -40.85 11.26 -31.02
N ASP A 82 -41.71 10.45 -30.42
CA ASP A 82 -41.43 9.76 -29.16
C ASP A 82 -40.32 8.70 -29.33
N ALA A 83 -40.35 7.98 -30.47
CA ALA A 83 -39.29 7.05 -30.83
C ALA A 83 -37.92 7.74 -31.00
N ALA A 84 -37.88 8.90 -31.65
CA ALA A 84 -36.65 9.67 -31.80
C ALA A 84 -36.10 10.17 -30.45
N ALA A 85 -36.96 10.63 -29.55
CA ALA A 85 -36.56 11.06 -28.20
C ALA A 85 -36.04 9.89 -27.36
N ALA A 86 -36.69 8.72 -27.42
CA ALA A 86 -36.22 7.52 -26.72
C ALA A 86 -34.87 7.02 -27.24
N ALA A 87 -34.64 7.09 -28.56
CA ALA A 87 -33.35 6.73 -29.16
C ALA A 87 -32.24 7.70 -28.74
N ALA A 88 -32.50 9.02 -28.72
CA ALA A 88 -31.55 10.01 -28.22
C ALA A 88 -31.18 9.77 -26.76
N ASN A 89 -32.17 9.59 -25.88
CA ASN A 89 -31.94 9.29 -24.47
C ASN A 89 -31.14 7.99 -24.27
N SER A 90 -31.39 6.97 -25.09
CA SER A 90 -30.65 5.69 -25.04
C SER A 90 -29.21 5.85 -25.49
N ALA A 91 -28.96 6.67 -26.52
CA ALA A 91 -27.61 6.99 -26.98
C ALA A 91 -26.83 7.76 -25.90
N ASP A 92 -27.43 8.76 -25.27
CA ASP A 92 -26.83 9.52 -24.18
C ASP A 92 -26.51 8.62 -22.97
N ALA A 93 -27.43 7.73 -22.59
CA ALA A 93 -27.21 6.76 -21.52
C ALA A 93 -26.08 5.77 -21.83
N ALA A 94 -25.97 5.31 -23.08
CA ALA A 94 -24.88 4.44 -23.53
C ALA A 94 -23.52 5.16 -23.47
N GLN A 95 -23.46 6.43 -23.89
CA GLN A 95 -22.25 7.25 -23.81
C GLN A 95 -21.80 7.46 -22.37
N GLN A 96 -22.73 7.78 -21.47
CA GLN A 96 -22.44 7.92 -20.04
C GLN A 96 -21.94 6.61 -19.42
N SER A 97 -22.57 5.48 -19.78
CA SER A 97 -22.16 4.16 -19.31
C SER A 97 -20.73 3.81 -19.77
N ALA A 98 -20.38 4.10 -21.03
CA ALA A 98 -19.04 3.89 -21.56
C ALA A 98 -17.99 4.76 -20.85
N ALA A 99 -18.32 6.04 -20.58
CA ALA A 99 -17.43 6.93 -19.85
C ALA A 99 -17.19 6.45 -18.41
N SER A 100 -18.25 6.02 -17.70
CA SER A 100 -18.14 5.43 -16.36
C SER A 100 -17.32 4.15 -16.37
N ALA A 101 -17.54 3.25 -17.34
CA ALA A 101 -16.77 2.01 -17.46
C ALA A 101 -15.27 2.28 -17.70
N LYS A 102 -14.94 3.26 -18.57
CA LYS A 102 -13.56 3.68 -18.80
C LYS A 102 -12.92 4.22 -17.52
N LEU A 103 -13.64 5.07 -16.79
CA LEU A 103 -13.16 5.66 -15.54
C LEU A 103 -12.87 4.59 -14.47
N MET A 104 -13.75 3.58 -14.34
CA MET A 104 -13.53 2.45 -13.44
C MET A 104 -12.30 1.62 -13.84
N ALA A 105 -12.10 1.40 -15.14
CA ALA A 105 -10.92 0.71 -15.65
C ALA A 105 -9.63 1.50 -15.37
N ASP A 106 -9.65 2.82 -15.59
CA ASP A 106 -8.51 3.70 -15.31
C ASP A 106 -8.19 3.75 -13.80
N ALA A 107 -9.22 3.76 -12.94
CA ALA A 107 -9.08 3.69 -11.49
C ALA A 107 -8.47 2.34 -11.04
N ALA A 108 -8.93 1.22 -11.61
CA ALA A 108 -8.36 -0.09 -11.36
C ALA A 108 -6.87 -0.17 -11.78
N GLN A 109 -6.53 0.36 -12.95
CA GLN A 109 -5.13 0.44 -13.40
C GLN A 109 -4.29 1.31 -12.44
N SER A 110 -4.82 2.44 -11.96
CA SER A 110 -4.10 3.29 -11.00
C SER A 110 -3.80 2.57 -9.68
N SER A 111 -4.62 1.60 -9.29
CA SER A 111 -4.36 0.73 -8.13
C SER A 111 -3.16 -0.19 -8.37
N VAL A 112 -2.99 -0.70 -9.60
CA VAL A 112 -1.81 -1.47 -10.01
C VAL A 112 -0.57 -0.58 -10.01
N ASP A 113 -0.67 0.63 -10.55
CA ASP A 113 0.44 1.59 -10.57
C ASP A 113 0.91 1.91 -9.13
N MET A 114 -0.01 2.04 -8.17
CA MET A 114 0.33 2.19 -6.74
C MET A 114 1.05 0.97 -6.16
N LEU A 115 0.67 -0.25 -6.55
CA LEU A 115 1.39 -1.47 -6.13
C LEU A 115 2.83 -1.46 -6.67
N LEU A 116 3.01 -1.12 -7.94
CA LEU A 116 4.35 -1.03 -8.56
C LEU A 116 5.21 0.05 -7.90
N ALA A 117 4.62 1.19 -7.52
CA ALA A 117 5.32 2.24 -6.79
C ALA A 117 5.79 1.76 -5.40
N ARG A 118 4.93 1.02 -4.67
CA ARG A 118 5.28 0.40 -3.38
C ARG A 118 6.39 -0.63 -3.54
N GLU A 119 6.32 -1.48 -4.55
CA GLU A 119 7.38 -2.46 -4.85
C GLU A 119 8.71 -1.78 -5.18
N ALA A 120 8.69 -0.71 -5.98
CA ALA A 120 9.89 0.06 -6.32
C ALA A 120 10.52 0.70 -5.08
N ARG A 121 9.71 1.30 -4.20
CA ARG A 121 10.15 1.80 -2.89
C ARG A 121 10.76 0.68 -2.05
N ASP A 122 10.05 -0.43 -1.90
CA ASP A 122 10.48 -1.53 -1.03
C ASP A 122 11.79 -2.14 -1.53
N LYS A 123 11.96 -2.28 -2.85
CA LYS A 123 13.21 -2.73 -3.48
C LYS A 123 14.37 -1.77 -3.24
N ALA A 124 14.13 -0.45 -3.26
CA ALA A 124 15.17 0.55 -3.02
C ALA A 124 15.76 0.47 -1.59
N PHE A 125 14.99 -0.08 -0.63
CA PHE A 125 15.40 -0.22 0.77
C PHE A 125 15.51 -1.67 1.23
N LEU A 126 15.47 -2.65 0.32
CA LEU A 126 15.51 -4.07 0.67
C LEU A 126 16.75 -4.43 1.49
N THR A 127 17.91 -3.88 1.11
CA THR A 127 19.18 -4.15 1.81
C THR A 127 19.38 -3.24 3.01
N ALA A 128 19.11 -1.94 2.86
CA ALA A 128 19.42 -0.94 3.87
C ALA A 128 18.37 -0.86 4.99
N GLY A 129 17.16 -1.41 4.79
CA GLY A 129 16.04 -1.22 5.68
C GLY A 129 15.52 0.24 5.68
N ARG A 130 14.43 0.46 6.41
CA ARG A 130 13.83 1.80 6.58
C ARG A 130 12.89 1.84 7.79
N ALA A 131 12.56 3.04 8.23
CA ALA A 131 11.50 3.27 9.21
C ALA A 131 10.36 4.08 8.59
N SER A 132 9.13 3.67 8.85
CA SER A 132 7.93 4.34 8.36
C SER A 132 7.14 4.92 9.53
N PHE A 133 6.79 6.20 9.40
CA PHE A 133 5.98 6.94 10.36
C PHE A 133 4.67 7.38 9.72
N ALA A 134 3.57 7.05 10.37
CA ALA A 134 2.29 7.72 10.13
C ALA A 134 2.25 9.05 10.91
N ALA A 135 1.22 9.87 10.66
CA ALA A 135 0.97 11.08 11.44
C ALA A 135 0.84 10.77 12.94
N SER A 136 0.26 9.62 13.31
CA SER A 136 0.08 9.19 14.70
C SER A 136 1.31 8.48 15.32
N GLY A 137 2.40 8.30 14.57
CA GLY A 137 3.66 7.76 15.10
C GLY A 137 4.27 6.62 14.26
N LEU A 138 5.29 5.99 14.84
CA LEU A 138 6.01 4.88 14.21
C LEU A 138 5.05 3.71 13.94
N ARG A 139 5.08 3.21 12.70
CA ARG A 139 4.22 2.11 12.27
C ARG A 139 4.97 0.89 11.74
N GLU A 140 6.22 1.06 11.32
CA GLU A 140 6.99 -0.01 10.69
C GLU A 140 8.49 0.28 10.76
N LEU A 141 9.26 -0.77 11.03
CA LEU A 141 10.72 -0.82 11.00
C LEU A 141 11.10 -2.01 10.11
N VAL A 142 11.44 -1.76 8.86
CA VAL A 142 11.94 -2.77 7.94
C VAL A 142 13.41 -2.97 8.24
N ALA A 143 13.80 -4.18 8.64
CA ALA A 143 15.16 -4.46 9.07
C ALA A 143 16.14 -4.45 7.88
N PRO A 144 17.38 -3.97 8.06
CA PRO A 144 18.44 -4.14 7.05
C PRO A 144 18.79 -5.63 6.87
N ALA A 145 19.40 -6.00 5.75
CA ALA A 145 19.60 -7.39 5.35
C ALA A 145 20.47 -8.20 6.32
N GLU A 146 21.37 -7.54 7.05
CA GLU A 146 22.22 -8.14 8.08
C GLU A 146 21.55 -8.28 9.44
N ALA A 147 20.43 -7.61 9.68
CA ALA A 147 19.74 -7.67 10.96
C ALA A 147 19.17 -9.07 11.21
N ARG A 148 19.26 -9.50 12.47
CA ARG A 148 18.74 -10.78 12.95
C ARG A 148 17.92 -10.56 14.21
N THR A 149 16.94 -11.42 14.41
CA THR A 149 16.27 -11.57 15.71
C THR A 149 17.20 -12.19 16.75
N ALA A 150 16.76 -12.25 18.01
CA ALA A 150 17.51 -12.90 19.09
C ALA A 150 17.74 -14.40 18.81
N GLU A 151 16.82 -15.05 18.09
CA GLU A 151 16.90 -16.44 17.65
C GLU A 151 17.73 -16.61 16.35
N GLY A 152 18.36 -15.54 15.86
CA GLY A 152 19.23 -15.59 14.68
C GLY A 152 18.49 -15.64 13.33
N ILE A 153 17.19 -15.33 13.31
CA ILE A 153 16.39 -15.32 12.09
C ILE A 153 16.47 -13.96 11.40
N GLY A 154 16.68 -13.95 10.09
CA GLY A 154 16.60 -12.76 9.24
C GLY A 154 16.72 -13.13 7.77
N ALA A 155 17.04 -12.16 6.92
CA ALA A 155 17.20 -12.41 5.48
C ALA A 155 18.26 -13.52 5.23
N GLY A 156 17.89 -14.51 4.42
CA GLY A 156 18.70 -15.69 4.10
C GLY A 156 18.42 -16.93 4.98
N SER A 157 17.75 -16.79 6.12
CA SER A 157 17.29 -17.93 6.93
C SER A 157 16.29 -18.79 6.15
N THR A 158 16.25 -20.10 6.41
CA THR A 158 15.26 -20.99 5.78
C THR A 158 13.90 -20.87 6.46
N LEU A 159 12.84 -21.23 5.73
CA LEU A 159 11.50 -21.33 6.30
C LEU A 159 11.44 -22.34 7.46
N ASP A 160 12.15 -23.46 7.35
CA ASP A 160 12.23 -24.47 8.42
C ASP A 160 12.86 -23.89 9.68
N ALA A 161 13.94 -23.11 9.56
CA ALA A 161 14.57 -22.44 10.70
C ALA A 161 13.62 -21.42 11.35
N LEU A 162 12.88 -20.66 10.54
CA LEU A 162 11.85 -19.74 11.02
C LEU A 162 10.76 -20.47 11.81
N GLN A 163 10.24 -21.58 11.28
CA GLN A 163 9.21 -22.41 11.93
C GLN A 163 9.74 -23.08 13.20
N GLN A 164 10.98 -23.55 13.20
CA GLN A 164 11.60 -24.12 14.40
C GLN A 164 11.77 -23.09 15.50
N ALA A 165 12.17 -21.86 15.16
CA ALA A 165 12.38 -20.78 16.13
C ALA A 165 11.06 -20.26 16.73
N TYR A 166 10.01 -20.12 15.91
CA TYR A 166 8.81 -19.36 16.29
C TYR A 166 7.48 -20.11 16.14
N GLY A 167 7.45 -21.30 15.56
CA GLY A 167 6.21 -22.07 15.36
C GLY A 167 5.46 -22.31 16.66
N ALA A 168 6.18 -22.72 17.71
CA ALA A 168 5.61 -22.89 19.05
C ALA A 168 5.27 -21.56 19.77
N LYS A 169 5.78 -20.42 19.25
CA LYS A 169 5.56 -19.07 19.80
C LYS A 169 4.41 -18.34 19.11
N GLY A 170 3.64 -19.02 18.26
CA GLY A 170 2.47 -18.43 17.59
C GLY A 170 2.77 -17.78 16.24
N LEU A 171 3.84 -18.19 15.56
CA LEU A 171 4.08 -17.81 14.16
C LEU A 171 2.93 -18.29 13.27
N GLN A 172 2.36 -17.39 12.47
CA GLN A 172 1.23 -17.66 11.58
C GLN A 172 1.45 -17.06 10.19
N LYS A 173 0.90 -17.68 9.15
CA LYS A 173 0.94 -17.10 7.80
C LYS A 173 -0.26 -16.15 7.61
N ASN A 174 0.01 -14.91 7.20
CA ASN A 174 -1.03 -13.92 6.93
C ASN A 174 -1.61 -14.06 5.51
N LYS A 175 -2.66 -13.29 5.20
CA LYS A 175 -3.33 -13.32 3.89
C LYS A 175 -2.43 -12.85 2.73
N ALA A 176 -1.43 -12.02 3.02
CA ALA A 176 -0.44 -11.55 2.05
C ALA A 176 0.69 -12.57 1.84
N GLY A 177 0.68 -13.70 2.56
CA GLY A 177 1.65 -14.77 2.44
C GLY A 177 2.92 -14.60 3.28
N ALA A 178 3.07 -13.49 4.02
CA ALA A 178 4.13 -13.30 4.99
C ALA A 178 3.83 -14.08 6.29
N TYR A 179 4.87 -14.38 7.06
CA TYR A 179 4.72 -14.99 8.38
C TYR A 179 4.76 -13.92 9.46
N GLU A 180 3.78 -13.92 10.34
CA GLU A 180 3.59 -12.95 11.41
C GLU A 180 3.76 -13.61 12.78
N LEU A 181 4.39 -12.89 13.70
CA LEU A 181 4.57 -13.29 15.10
C LEU A 181 4.33 -12.08 16.00
N PRO A 182 3.41 -12.15 16.97
CA PRO A 182 3.24 -11.08 17.96
C PRO A 182 4.53 -10.78 18.73
N VAL A 183 4.78 -9.50 19.00
CA VAL A 183 5.92 -9.09 19.84
C VAL A 183 5.49 -9.08 21.30
N ASP A 184 6.16 -9.90 22.11
CA ASP A 184 5.88 -10.01 23.55
C ASP A 184 5.92 -8.65 24.25
N GLY A 185 4.86 -8.33 24.98
CA GLY A 185 4.72 -7.08 25.73
C GLY A 185 4.55 -5.81 24.88
N GLN A 186 4.41 -5.92 23.55
CA GLN A 186 4.22 -4.78 22.64
C GLN A 186 2.90 -4.92 21.88
N GLN A 187 1.80 -4.47 22.49
CA GLN A 187 0.47 -4.61 21.90
C GLN A 187 0.40 -4.00 20.50
N GLY A 188 -0.16 -4.77 19.55
CA GLY A 188 -0.33 -4.36 18.15
C GLY A 188 0.93 -4.47 17.29
N TRP A 189 2.10 -4.74 17.89
CA TRP A 189 3.36 -4.96 17.17
C TRP A 189 3.55 -6.43 16.83
N GLN A 190 4.03 -6.67 15.62
CA GLN A 190 4.29 -8.00 15.10
C GLN A 190 5.64 -7.99 14.38
N TYR A 191 6.40 -9.07 14.48
CA TYR A 191 7.37 -9.40 13.46
C TYR A 191 6.62 -9.86 12.21
N GLU A 192 7.03 -9.38 11.05
CA GLU A 192 6.57 -9.84 9.75
C GLU A 192 7.79 -10.31 8.96
N PHE A 193 7.79 -11.58 8.57
CA PHE A 193 8.83 -12.23 7.79
C PHE A 193 8.31 -12.48 6.37
N THR A 194 8.92 -11.81 5.39
CA THR A 194 8.66 -12.08 3.98
C THR A 194 9.43 -13.33 3.58
N VAL A 195 8.75 -14.29 2.97
CA VAL A 195 9.35 -15.55 2.51
C VAL A 195 9.12 -15.68 1.02
N ASP A 196 10.20 -15.93 0.28
CA ASP A 196 10.18 -16.28 -1.13
C ASP A 196 10.81 -17.67 -1.30
N GLY A 197 10.07 -18.56 -1.96
CA GLY A 197 10.37 -19.99 -1.97
C GLY A 197 10.51 -20.55 -0.55
N ALA A 198 11.70 -21.05 -0.21
CA ALA A 198 12.02 -21.64 1.09
C ALA A 198 12.89 -20.74 1.98
N LYS A 199 13.01 -19.44 1.67
CA LYS A 199 13.90 -18.51 2.39
C LYS A 199 13.20 -17.23 2.82
N VAL A 200 13.56 -16.77 4.01
CA VAL A 200 13.24 -15.43 4.48
C VAL A 200 14.01 -14.42 3.61
N THR A 201 13.31 -13.50 2.97
CA THR A 201 13.89 -12.44 2.13
C THR A 201 13.80 -11.07 2.79
N GLY A 202 12.91 -10.90 3.78
CA GLY A 202 12.73 -9.65 4.50
C GLY A 202 12.20 -9.90 5.90
N MET A 203 12.46 -8.93 6.78
CA MET A 203 11.95 -8.92 8.15
C MET A 203 11.57 -7.49 8.51
N ALA A 204 10.42 -7.31 9.14
CA ALA A 204 9.99 -6.03 9.68
C ALA A 204 9.36 -6.19 11.06
N LEU A 205 9.46 -5.14 11.88
CA LEU A 205 8.58 -4.93 13.03
C LEU A 205 7.48 -3.98 12.59
N VAL A 206 6.22 -4.39 12.69
CA VAL A 206 5.09 -3.65 12.14
C VAL A 206 3.99 -3.49 13.17
N ASN A 207 3.34 -2.33 13.14
CA ASN A 207 2.05 -2.11 13.77
C ASN A 207 1.05 -1.66 12.70
N ARG A 208 0.36 -2.62 12.11
CA ARG A 208 -0.59 -2.37 11.01
C ARG A 208 -1.90 -1.72 11.49
N THR A 209 -2.09 -1.51 12.81
CA THR A 209 -3.21 -0.73 13.36
C THR A 209 -2.96 0.78 13.23
N VAL A 210 -1.69 1.20 13.22
CA VAL A 210 -1.27 2.56 12.91
C VAL A 210 -1.36 2.76 11.39
N LYS A 211 -2.36 3.52 10.94
CA LYS A 211 -2.63 3.75 9.52
C LYS A 211 -1.86 4.96 9.01
N CYS A 212 -1.29 4.84 7.80
CA CYS A 212 -0.91 6.01 7.03
C CYS A 212 -2.20 6.75 6.62
N THR A 213 -2.29 8.03 6.93
CA THR A 213 -3.43 8.87 6.55
C THR A 213 -3.09 9.54 5.24
N ALA A 214 -3.74 9.11 4.16
CA ALA A 214 -3.63 9.69 2.83
C ALA A 214 -4.83 10.60 2.53
#